data_AF-A0A7X7N0W1-F1
#
_entry.id   AF-A0A7X7N0W1-F1
#
_cell.length_a   1.000
_cell.length_b   1.000
_cell.length_c   1.000
_cell.angle_alpha   90.00
_cell.angle_beta   90.00
_cell.angle_gamma   90.00
#
_symmetry.space_group_name_H-M   'P 1'
#
loop_
_entity.id
_entity.type
_entity.pdbx_description
1 polymer ?
#
loop_
_entity_poly.entity_id
_entity_poly.type
_entity_poly.pdbx_seq_one_letter_code
_entity_poly.pdbx_strand_id
1 'polypeptide(L)'
;MVEKICPKCKIPMNADVCVKKSCQTKTVMSTTLYWCEECNVPVFEPMCPRCGTESRYISTDIRPVFPEEQLLLALVQGKENPHCYENSSVWYGSGAYIIDGKKEKISITEINKWSLDKIRAIKEEYDRLVDSIDSSYFDRMVAAFVEANKERYNFITE
;
A
#
# COMPACT_ATOMS: atom_id res chain seq x y z
N MET A 1 -14.39 -5.78 1.29
CA MET A 1 -15.76 -5.57 1.80
C MET A 1 -16.24 -4.18 1.42
N VAL A 2 -17.55 -3.88 1.44
CA VAL A 2 -18.08 -2.50 1.28
C VAL A 2 -18.68 -2.06 2.61
N GLU A 3 -18.09 -1.04 3.23
CA GLU A 3 -18.46 -0.57 4.56
C GLU A 3 -18.70 0.94 4.58
N LYS A 4 -19.34 1.44 5.63
CA LYS A 4 -19.45 2.89 5.89
C LYS A 4 -18.11 3.41 6.41
N ILE A 5 -17.61 4.48 5.80
CA ILE A 5 -16.32 5.10 6.13
C ILE A 5 -16.50 6.60 6.28
N CYS A 6 -15.81 7.19 7.27
CA CYS A 6 -15.69 8.64 7.30
C CYS A 6 -14.68 9.12 6.23
N PRO A 7 -15.08 9.93 5.24
CA PRO A 7 -14.19 10.32 4.15
C PRO A 7 -13.03 11.22 4.59
N LYS A 8 -13.14 11.88 5.76
CA LYS A 8 -12.10 12.72 6.37
C LYS A 8 -11.13 11.92 7.25
N CYS A 9 -11.65 11.04 8.10
CA CYS A 9 -10.81 10.25 9.01
C CYS A 9 -10.27 8.96 8.40
N LYS A 10 -10.87 8.46 7.30
CA LYS A 10 -10.51 7.21 6.61
C LYS A 10 -10.54 5.99 7.53
N ILE A 11 -11.57 5.88 8.37
CA ILE A 11 -11.76 4.75 9.30
C ILE A 11 -13.17 4.17 9.07
N PRO A 12 -13.35 2.84 9.04
CA PRO A 12 -14.66 2.19 8.97
C PRO A 12 -15.47 2.44 10.25
N MET A 13 -16.78 2.63 10.13
CA MET A 13 -17.68 2.79 11.29
C MET A 13 -19.15 2.55 10.93
N ASN A 14 -19.96 2.13 11.90
CA ASN A 14 -21.37 1.78 11.67
C ASN A 14 -22.36 2.96 11.70
N ALA A 15 -21.88 4.19 11.91
CA ALA A 15 -22.72 5.39 12.01
C ALA A 15 -22.85 6.16 10.68
N ASP A 16 -23.94 6.91 10.50
CA ASP A 16 -24.15 7.79 9.33
C ASP A 16 -23.30 9.06 9.36
N VAL A 17 -22.76 9.40 10.54
CA VAL A 17 -21.85 10.52 10.77
C VAL A 17 -20.64 10.06 11.57
N CYS A 18 -19.52 10.75 11.40
CA CYS A 18 -18.29 10.38 12.09
C CYS A 18 -18.43 10.46 13.61
N VAL A 19 -18.14 9.36 14.31
CA VAL A 19 -18.21 9.25 15.78
C VAL A 19 -17.24 10.17 16.52
N LYS A 20 -16.19 10.65 15.84
CA LYS A 20 -15.30 11.68 16.40
C LYS A 20 -16.04 13.01 16.45
N LYS A 21 -16.26 13.53 17.66
CA LYS A 21 -16.93 14.83 17.90
C LYS A 21 -16.33 15.99 17.11
N SER A 22 -15.02 15.96 16.86
CA SER A 22 -14.30 16.97 16.07
C SER A 22 -14.47 16.87 14.55
N CYS A 23 -15.08 15.78 14.05
CA CYS A 23 -15.22 15.53 12.62
C CYS A 23 -16.68 15.63 12.17
N GLN A 24 -17.58 14.83 12.76
CA GLN A 24 -19.02 14.75 12.45
C GLN A 24 -19.39 14.69 10.95
N THR A 25 -18.43 14.35 10.08
CA THR A 25 -18.64 14.30 8.63
C THR A 25 -19.53 13.10 8.30
N LYS A 26 -20.47 13.29 7.37
CA LYS A 26 -21.33 12.21 6.86
C LYS A 26 -20.47 11.07 6.32
N THR A 27 -20.79 9.84 6.70
CA THR A 27 -20.08 8.65 6.20
C THR A 27 -20.55 8.31 4.78
N VAL A 28 -19.68 7.63 4.06
CA VAL A 28 -19.92 7.16 2.70
C VAL A 28 -19.67 5.66 2.63
N MET A 29 -20.40 4.95 1.77
CA MET A 29 -20.07 3.56 1.46
C MET A 29 -18.80 3.53 0.61
N SER A 30 -17.85 2.69 0.99
CA SER A 30 -16.61 2.52 0.24
C SER A 30 -16.03 1.14 0.49
N THR A 31 -15.19 0.69 -0.44
CA THR A 31 -14.43 -0.53 -0.26
C THR A 31 -13.50 -0.40 0.93
N THR A 32 -13.37 -1.48 1.69
CA THR A 32 -12.36 -1.62 2.74
C THR A 32 -11.45 -2.80 2.43
N LEU A 33 -10.17 -2.54 2.63
CA LEU A 33 -9.09 -3.49 2.56
C LEU A 33 -8.45 -3.58 3.94
N TYR A 34 -8.05 -4.79 4.29
CA TYR A 34 -7.36 -5.15 5.51
C TYR A 34 -5.97 -5.66 5.16
N TRP A 35 -5.09 -5.68 6.14
CA TRP A 35 -3.74 -6.19 6.03
C TRP A 35 -3.62 -7.47 6.85
N CYS A 36 -3.23 -8.56 6.20
CA CYS A 36 -2.88 -9.80 6.86
C CYS A 36 -1.39 -9.80 7.18
N GLU A 37 -1.04 -9.80 8.46
CA GLU A 37 0.37 -9.80 8.90
C GLU A 37 1.07 -11.13 8.56
N GLU A 38 0.35 -12.25 8.61
CA GLU A 38 0.91 -13.59 8.32
C GLU A 38 1.20 -13.78 6.83
N CYS A 39 0.24 -13.47 5.96
CA CYS A 39 0.44 -13.57 4.52
C CYS A 39 1.22 -12.38 3.93
N ASN A 40 1.43 -11.32 4.72
CA ASN A 40 2.06 -10.07 4.34
C ASN A 40 1.46 -9.43 3.06
N VAL A 41 0.13 -9.46 2.91
CA VAL A 41 -0.59 -8.92 1.75
C VAL A 41 -1.92 -8.28 2.16
N PRO A 42 -2.47 -7.36 1.35
CA PRO A 42 -3.81 -6.86 1.59
C PRO A 42 -4.87 -7.89 1.22
N VAL A 43 -5.97 -7.89 1.98
CA VAL A 43 -7.14 -8.75 1.79
C VAL A 43 -8.43 -7.95 1.85
N PHE A 44 -9.48 -8.42 1.17
CA PHE A 44 -10.79 -7.76 1.18
C PHE A 44 -11.67 -8.13 2.38
N GLU A 45 -11.27 -9.12 3.18
CA GLU A 45 -12.03 -9.62 4.32
C GLU A 45 -11.29 -9.36 5.66
N PRO A 46 -12.02 -9.11 6.76
CA PRO A 46 -11.41 -8.96 8.10
C PRO A 46 -10.68 -10.21 8.57
N MET A 47 -11.11 -11.39 8.10
CA MET A 47 -10.43 -12.66 8.33
C MET A 47 -9.73 -13.07 7.05
N CYS A 48 -8.41 -13.30 7.09
CA CYS A 48 -7.66 -13.63 5.87
C CYS A 48 -8.19 -14.93 5.25
N PRO A 49 -8.69 -14.92 3.99
CA PRO A 49 -9.23 -16.13 3.37
C PRO A 49 -8.18 -17.23 3.14
N ARG A 50 -6.89 -16.87 3.14
CA ARG A 50 -5.78 -17.79 2.89
C ARG A 50 -5.27 -18.49 4.15
N CYS A 51 -5.04 -17.75 5.24
CA CYS A 51 -4.44 -18.30 6.47
C CYS A 51 -5.38 -18.30 7.68
N GLY A 52 -6.56 -17.67 7.60
CA GLY A 52 -7.53 -17.64 8.67
C GLY A 52 -7.14 -16.78 9.88
N THR A 53 -6.15 -15.88 9.74
CA THR A 53 -5.80 -14.91 10.80
C THR A 53 -6.57 -13.60 10.65
N GLU A 54 -6.86 -12.96 11.78
CA GLU A 54 -7.48 -11.63 11.78
C GLU A 54 -6.57 -10.61 11.07
N SER A 55 -7.18 -9.78 10.24
CA SER A 55 -6.54 -8.77 9.41
C SER A 55 -7.00 -7.39 9.86
N ARG A 56 -6.08 -6.42 9.92
CA ARG A 56 -6.38 -5.07 10.40
C ARG A 56 -6.72 -4.15 9.23
N TYR A 57 -7.67 -3.24 9.40
CA TYR A 57 -7.99 -2.26 8.35
C TYR A 57 -6.73 -1.47 7.93
N ILE A 58 -6.50 -1.36 6.62
CA ILE A 58 -5.32 -0.65 6.07
C ILE A 58 -5.68 0.51 5.16
N SER A 59 -6.64 0.34 4.24
CA SER A 59 -6.96 1.35 3.23
C SER A 59 -8.31 1.08 2.57
N THR A 60 -8.82 2.07 1.84
CA THR A 60 -10.01 1.91 0.99
C THR A 60 -9.69 1.56 -0.47
N ASP A 61 -8.45 1.85 -0.86
CA ASP A 61 -7.85 1.54 -2.16
C ASP A 61 -6.39 1.17 -1.92
N ILE A 62 -5.88 0.16 -2.64
CA ILE A 62 -4.49 -0.26 -2.52
C ILE A 62 -4.00 -0.85 -3.85
N ARG A 63 -2.75 -0.58 -4.20
CA ARG A 63 -2.12 -1.05 -5.44
C ARG A 63 -0.73 -1.60 -5.14
N PRO A 64 -0.31 -2.69 -5.79
CA PRO A 64 1.07 -3.16 -5.64
C PRO A 64 2.02 -2.10 -6.21
N VAL A 65 3.18 -1.93 -5.58
CA VAL A 65 4.24 -1.05 -6.06
C VAL A 65 5.25 -1.92 -6.80
N PHE A 66 5.43 -1.64 -8.09
CA PHE A 66 6.31 -2.42 -8.96
C PHE A 66 7.78 -2.29 -8.53
N PRO A 67 8.63 -3.31 -8.76
CA PRO A 67 10.02 -3.30 -8.31
C PRO A 67 10.81 -2.05 -8.75
N GLU A 68 10.56 -1.54 -9.95
CA GLU A 68 11.14 -0.30 -10.48
C GLU A 68 10.74 0.92 -9.63
N GLU A 69 9.47 1.02 -9.25
CA GLU A 69 9.00 2.08 -8.36
C GLU A 69 9.57 1.92 -6.93
N GLN A 70 9.78 0.69 -6.46
CA GLN A 70 10.40 0.44 -5.15
C GLN A 70 11.85 0.92 -5.12
N LEU A 71 12.64 0.69 -6.18
CA LEU A 71 13.99 1.22 -6.31
C LEU A 71 13.97 2.75 -6.27
N LEU A 72 13.09 3.39 -7.06
CA LEU A 72 12.95 4.84 -7.07
C LEU A 72 12.56 5.37 -5.67
N LEU A 73 11.66 4.69 -4.98
CA LEU A 73 11.26 5.04 -3.62
C LEU A 73 12.44 4.99 -2.64
N ALA A 74 13.25 3.94 -2.68
CA ALA A 74 14.43 3.81 -1.82
C ALA A 74 15.44 4.94 -2.07
N LEU A 75 15.69 5.29 -3.33
CA LEU A 75 16.55 6.40 -3.73
C LEU A 75 16.00 7.76 -3.27
N VAL A 76 14.70 8.01 -3.47
CA VAL A 76 14.01 9.22 -3.01
C VAL A 76 14.06 9.36 -1.49
N GLN A 77 13.97 8.25 -0.77
CA GLN A 77 14.09 8.22 0.70
C GLN A 77 15.54 8.30 1.19
N GLY A 78 16.53 8.25 0.30
CA GLY A 78 17.94 8.27 0.65
C GLY A 78 18.38 7.04 1.45
N LYS A 79 17.83 5.86 1.15
CA LYS A 79 18.23 4.60 1.80
C LYS A 79 19.67 4.26 1.46
N GLU A 80 20.42 3.76 2.44
CA GLU A 80 21.82 3.34 2.24
C GLU A 80 21.94 2.18 1.24
N ASN A 81 20.99 1.25 1.27
CA ASN A 81 20.86 0.18 0.27
C ASN A 81 19.63 0.47 -0.62
N PRO A 82 19.81 0.81 -1.91
CA PRO A 82 18.70 1.02 -2.85
C PRO A 82 17.80 -0.19 -3.06
N HIS A 83 18.33 -1.41 -2.84
CA HIS A 83 17.60 -2.68 -2.97
C HIS A 83 16.92 -3.12 -1.67
N CYS A 84 16.79 -2.24 -0.67
CA CYS A 84 16.26 -2.61 0.64
C CYS A 84 14.81 -3.11 0.64
N TYR A 85 14.06 -2.87 -0.45
CA TYR A 85 12.66 -3.26 -0.57
C TYR A 85 12.41 -4.50 -1.43
N GLU A 86 13.45 -5.07 -2.07
CA GLU A 86 13.27 -6.24 -2.94
C GLU A 86 12.68 -7.46 -2.22
N ASN A 87 12.79 -7.55 -0.89
CA ASN A 87 12.20 -8.61 -0.07
C ASN A 87 11.04 -8.13 0.81
N SER A 88 10.44 -6.98 0.48
CA SER A 88 9.32 -6.39 1.21
C SER A 88 8.03 -6.39 0.39
N SER A 89 6.91 -6.51 1.08
CA SER A 89 5.58 -6.34 0.49
C SER A 89 5.25 -4.87 0.41
N VAL A 90 5.40 -4.28 -0.77
CA VAL A 90 5.25 -2.83 -0.98
C VAL A 90 3.99 -2.52 -1.78
N TRP A 91 3.17 -1.64 -1.20
CA TRP A 91 1.90 -1.22 -1.77
C TRP A 91 1.74 0.30 -1.65
N TYR A 92 0.84 0.89 -2.43
CA TYR A 92 0.46 2.28 -2.30
C TYR A 92 -1.03 2.39 -2.03
N GLY A 93 -1.41 3.18 -1.02
CA GLY A 93 -2.80 3.35 -0.64
C GLY A 93 -2.99 4.45 0.39
N SER A 94 -4.13 5.15 0.35
CA SER A 94 -4.45 6.23 1.29
C SER A 94 -3.38 7.35 1.38
N GLY A 95 -2.70 7.64 0.26
CA GLY A 95 -1.69 8.71 0.19
C GLY A 95 -0.37 8.39 0.91
N ALA A 96 -0.06 7.11 1.10
CA ALA A 96 1.18 6.62 1.68
C ALA A 96 1.61 5.33 0.98
N TYR A 97 2.92 5.07 0.98
CA TYR A 97 3.43 3.73 0.75
C TYR A 97 3.13 2.87 1.98
N ILE A 98 2.91 1.59 1.78
CA ILE A 98 2.64 0.59 2.80
C ILE A 98 3.70 -0.48 2.59
N ILE A 99 4.69 -0.52 3.48
CA ILE A 99 5.82 -1.45 3.44
C ILE A 99 5.64 -2.43 4.60
N ASP A 100 5.41 -3.70 4.29
CA ASP A 100 5.14 -4.76 5.28
C ASP A 100 4.05 -4.31 6.28
N GLY A 101 2.98 -3.74 5.72
CA GLY A 101 1.80 -3.26 6.45
C GLY A 101 1.97 -1.91 7.13
N LYS A 102 3.15 -1.30 7.15
CA LYS A 102 3.43 -0.01 7.81
C LYS A 102 3.35 1.14 6.82
N LYS A 103 2.61 2.19 7.18
CA LYS A 103 2.42 3.37 6.33
C LYS A 103 3.63 4.30 6.41
N GLU A 104 4.28 4.53 5.28
CA GLU A 104 5.34 5.51 5.09
C GLU A 104 4.90 6.62 4.12
N LYS A 105 4.94 7.86 4.59
CA LYS A 105 4.61 9.03 3.75
C LYS A 105 5.88 9.63 3.18
N ILE A 106 5.85 9.94 1.88
CA ILE A 106 6.83 10.81 1.25
C ILE A 106 6.31 12.25 1.24
N SER A 107 7.19 13.22 1.49
CA SER A 107 6.83 14.63 1.45
C SER A 107 7.04 15.18 0.04
N ILE A 108 5.97 15.26 -0.75
CA ILE A 108 5.99 15.89 -2.08
C ILE A 108 6.44 17.35 -1.98
N THR A 109 6.05 18.05 -0.91
CA THR A 109 6.47 19.44 -0.66
C THR A 109 7.99 19.56 -0.50
N GLU A 110 8.64 18.58 0.13
CA GLU A 110 10.10 18.57 0.26
C GLU A 110 10.78 18.16 -1.05
N ILE A 111 10.22 17.18 -1.76
CA ILE A 111 10.74 16.73 -3.06
C ILE A 111 10.70 17.88 -4.08
N ASN A 112 9.63 18.67 -4.11
CA ASN A 112 9.49 19.82 -5.01
C ASN A 112 10.50 20.95 -4.76
N LYS A 113 11.20 20.94 -3.61
CA LYS A 113 12.27 21.91 -3.29
C LYS A 113 13.66 21.41 -3.68
N TRP A 114 13.81 20.18 -4.16
CA TRP A 114 15.11 19.62 -4.49
C TRP A 114 15.74 20.34 -5.68
N SER A 115 17.07 20.49 -5.62
CA SER A 115 17.83 21.03 -6.74
C SER A 115 17.78 20.06 -7.93
N LEU A 116 17.92 20.61 -9.14
CA LEU A 116 18.04 19.80 -10.36
C LEU A 116 19.22 18.83 -10.27
N ASP A 117 20.32 19.21 -9.62
CA ASP A 117 21.48 18.33 -9.46
C ASP A 117 21.17 17.12 -8.57
N LYS A 118 20.38 17.30 -7.51
CA LYS A 118 19.90 16.16 -6.70
C LYS A 118 19.01 15.24 -7.52
N ILE A 119 18.10 15.80 -8.32
CA ILE A 119 17.20 15.02 -9.18
C ILE A 119 18.00 14.24 -10.23
N ARG A 120 19.02 14.86 -10.85
CA ARG A 120 19.93 14.21 -11.79
C ARG A 120 20.70 13.05 -11.13
N ALA A 121 21.25 13.26 -9.94
CA ALA A 121 21.97 12.22 -9.21
C ALA A 121 21.09 11.00 -8.91
N ILE A 122 19.82 11.23 -8.50
CA ILE A 122 18.85 10.14 -8.28
C ILE A 122 18.55 9.41 -9.59
N LYS A 123 18.35 10.14 -10.70
CA LYS A 123 18.10 9.55 -12.02
C LYS A 123 19.28 8.71 -12.49
N GLU A 124 20.50 9.22 -12.38
CA GLU A 124 21.71 8.51 -12.78
C GLU A 124 21.91 7.22 -12.00
N GLU A 125 21.63 7.23 -10.69
CA GLU A 125 21.68 6.01 -9.87
C GLU A 125 20.56 5.03 -10.24
N TYR A 126 19.33 5.52 -10.47
CA TYR A 126 18.23 4.69 -10.94
C TYR A 126 18.56 3.99 -12.26
N ASP A 127 19.04 4.73 -13.26
CA ASP A 127 19.38 4.19 -14.58
C ASP A 127 20.50 3.14 -14.49
N ARG A 128 21.41 3.25 -13.51
CA ARG A 128 22.47 2.26 -13.25
C ARG A 128 21.95 0.95 -12.66
N LEU A 129 20.89 1.02 -11.85
CA LEU A 129 20.45 -0.10 -11.01
C LEU A 129 19.19 -0.81 -11.55
N VAL A 130 18.37 -0.15 -12.36
CA VAL A 130 17.05 -0.66 -12.77
C VAL A 130 17.11 -2.02 -13.46
N ASP A 131 18.14 -2.26 -14.28
CA ASP A 131 18.31 -3.53 -15.02
C ASP A 131 18.76 -4.70 -14.11
N SER A 132 19.12 -4.42 -12.85
CA SER A 132 19.62 -5.39 -11.87
C SER A 132 18.59 -5.81 -10.82
N ILE A 133 17.36 -5.28 -10.91
CA ILE A 133 16.30 -5.54 -9.93
C ILE A 133 15.87 -7.01 -9.95
N ASP A 134 15.75 -7.62 -8.76
CA ASP A 134 15.11 -8.93 -8.61
C ASP A 134 13.59 -8.79 -8.41
N SER A 135 12.80 -9.28 -9.37
CA SER A 135 11.32 -9.31 -9.27
C SER A 135 10.78 -10.53 -8.52
N SER A 136 11.63 -11.50 -8.12
CA SER A 136 11.17 -12.80 -7.64
C SER A 136 10.26 -12.72 -6.41
N TYR A 137 10.54 -11.81 -5.49
CA TYR A 137 9.69 -11.60 -4.32
C TYR A 137 8.37 -10.93 -4.70
N PHE A 138 8.40 -9.93 -5.58
CA PHE A 138 7.21 -9.26 -6.07
C PHE A 138 6.23 -10.25 -6.70
N ASP A 139 6.73 -11.17 -7.52
CA ASP A 139 5.90 -12.20 -8.16
C ASP A 139 5.26 -13.14 -7.12
N ARG A 140 6.02 -13.55 -6.09
CA ARG A 140 5.48 -14.35 -4.97
C ARG A 140 4.44 -13.58 -4.16
N MET A 141 4.67 -12.30 -3.92
CA MET A 141 3.73 -11.40 -3.23
C MET A 141 2.43 -11.24 -4.03
N VAL A 142 2.51 -11.03 -5.34
CA VAL A 142 1.34 -10.93 -6.22
C VAL A 142 0.56 -12.25 -6.22
N ALA A 143 1.25 -13.40 -6.32
CA ALA A 143 0.60 -14.70 -6.24
C ALA A 143 -0.13 -14.91 -4.90
N ALA A 144 0.49 -14.52 -3.78
CA ALA A 144 -0.13 -14.55 -2.47
C ALA A 144 -1.38 -13.66 -2.38
N PHE A 145 -1.34 -12.46 -2.96
CA PHE A 145 -2.47 -11.54 -3.02
C PHE A 145 -3.62 -12.10 -3.86
N VAL A 146 -3.33 -12.65 -5.05
CA VAL A 146 -4.34 -13.24 -5.93
C VAL A 146 -5.02 -14.41 -5.22
N GLU A 147 -4.23 -15.32 -4.64
CA GLU A 147 -4.77 -16.48 -3.93
C GLU A 147 -5.64 -16.08 -2.73
N ALA A 148 -5.19 -15.11 -1.92
CA ALA A 148 -5.95 -14.65 -0.75
C ALA A 148 -7.25 -13.93 -1.11
N ASN A 149 -7.41 -13.44 -2.33
CA ASN A 149 -8.55 -12.63 -2.75
C ASN A 149 -9.36 -13.26 -3.89
N LYS A 150 -9.05 -14.47 -4.34
CA LYS A 150 -9.73 -15.15 -5.45
C LYS A 150 -11.23 -15.33 -5.22
N GLU A 151 -11.64 -15.70 -4.00
CA GLU A 151 -13.06 -15.91 -3.67
C GLU A 151 -13.84 -14.60 -3.78
N ARG A 152 -13.21 -13.49 -3.34
CA ARG A 152 -13.79 -12.17 -3.48
C ARG A 152 -13.93 -11.77 -4.95
N TYR A 153 -12.93 -12.10 -5.78
CA TYR A 153 -12.98 -11.84 -7.22
C TYR A 153 -14.11 -12.63 -7.89
N ASN A 154 -14.21 -13.94 -7.63
CA ASN A 154 -15.27 -14.79 -8.17
C ASN A 154 -16.66 -14.24 -7.80
N PHE A 155 -16.86 -13.86 -6.53
CA PHE A 155 -18.12 -13.29 -6.06
C PHE A 155 -18.54 -11.99 -6.79
N ILE A 156 -17.60 -11.20 -7.33
CA ILE A 156 -17.93 -9.95 -8.04
C ILE A 156 -18.01 -10.11 -9.56
N THR A 157 -17.53 -11.23 -10.12
CA THR A 157 -17.54 -11.49 -11.56
C THR A 157 -18.59 -12.50 -12.00
N GLU A 158 -19.08 -13.32 -11.08
CA GLU A 158 -20.26 -14.19 -11.24
C GLU A 158 -21.57 -13.43 -10.97
#